data_AF-Q2H0E8-F1
#
_entry.id   AF-Q2H0E8-F1
#
_cell.length_a   1.000
_cell.length_b   1.000
_cell.length_c   1.000
_cell.angle_alpha   90.00
_cell.angle_beta   90.00
_cell.angle_gamma   90.00
#
_symmetry.space_group_name_H-M   'P 1'
#
loop_
_entity.id
_entity.type
_entity.pdbx_description
1 polymer ?
#
loop_
_entity_poly.entity_id
_entity_poly.type
_entity_poly.pdbx_seq_one_letter_code
_entity_poly.pdbx_strand_id
1 'polypeptide(L)'
;MFTVSIDLGLTIRCLHSHDFDQRRTFAVTYAPPTPVEDTETTEDICINKLRKHVNQLGDGVFGIRFSEPDGPFTLLTERKHDRTYAVNNYSLSALKLNFPVKTICLSNLTELDRLGHQVDLVSYQKSPSITGIAPQLLSVVDDLNYRYGMMHQDIAARNLVIDEHDNLRIFDFDHSIMIGEHYTPDRDDIKSVIFTLYEIITLDEGSREVPHEKQDAEAVLGMKWEKHPEVKLDADVEEFRNILDLWVRERKAKEFFKPTDTWVRWPWMPETPTVALPTLDRDGKLTGTKMQALAPY
;
A
#
# COMPACT_ATOMS: atom_id res chain seq x y z
N MET A 1 17.38 9.08 -2.76
CA MET A 1 17.36 7.59 -2.83
C MET A 1 16.34 7.20 -3.91
N PHE A 2 16.54 6.16 -4.72
CA PHE A 2 15.59 5.78 -5.79
C PHE A 2 15.05 4.37 -5.53
N THR A 3 13.74 4.18 -5.58
CA THR A 3 13.09 2.85 -5.49
C THR A 3 12.53 2.46 -6.85
N VAL A 4 12.72 1.21 -7.25
CA VAL A 4 12.39 0.68 -8.58
C VAL A 4 11.23 -0.30 -8.55
N SER A 5 10.31 -0.19 -9.52
CA SER A 5 9.29 -1.20 -9.84
C SER A 5 9.36 -1.52 -11.33
N ILE A 6 9.40 -2.83 -11.68
CA ILE A 6 9.52 -3.34 -13.06
C ILE A 6 8.17 -3.81 -13.57
N ASP A 7 7.79 -3.35 -14.76
CA ASP A 7 6.71 -3.95 -15.55
C ASP A 7 7.31 -4.91 -16.60
N LEU A 8 7.02 -6.22 -16.47
CA LEU A 8 7.61 -7.28 -17.29
C LEU A 8 6.84 -7.44 -18.62
N GLY A 9 7.03 -6.47 -19.52
CA GLY A 9 6.65 -6.57 -20.94
C GLY A 9 7.85 -6.95 -21.82
N LEU A 10 7.71 -8.00 -22.64
CA LEU A 10 8.76 -8.42 -23.58
C LEU A 10 9.12 -7.29 -24.56
N THR A 11 10.41 -7.02 -24.70
CA THR A 11 11.09 -6.02 -25.58
C THR A 11 11.20 -4.58 -25.07
N ILE A 12 10.40 -4.14 -24.10
CA ILE A 12 10.50 -2.79 -23.52
C ILE A 12 10.42 -2.91 -22.01
N ARG A 13 11.53 -2.65 -21.31
CA ARG A 13 11.52 -2.63 -19.86
C ARG A 13 11.22 -1.21 -19.40
N CYS A 14 10.05 -1.03 -18.79
CA CYS A 14 9.66 0.20 -18.12
C CYS A 14 10.00 0.05 -16.64
N LEU A 15 10.92 0.89 -16.16
CA LEU A 15 11.24 1.05 -14.76
C LEU A 15 10.57 2.31 -14.24
N HIS A 16 10.05 2.24 -13.03
CA HIS A 16 9.58 3.42 -12.31
C HIS A 16 10.59 3.79 -11.25
N SER A 17 11.09 5.02 -11.28
CA SER A 17 12.06 5.51 -10.31
C SER A 17 11.53 6.76 -9.62
N HIS A 18 11.67 6.76 -8.30
CA HIS A 18 11.13 7.80 -7.43
C HIS A 18 12.25 8.72 -6.98
N ASP A 19 12.18 9.98 -7.38
CA ASP A 19 12.94 11.04 -6.75
C ASP A 19 12.16 11.51 -5.52
N PHE A 20 12.48 10.91 -4.37
CA PHE A 20 11.85 11.30 -3.12
C PHE A 20 12.08 12.78 -2.86
N ASP A 21 13.29 13.32 -3.09
CA ASP A 21 13.66 14.71 -2.78
C ASP A 21 12.73 15.71 -3.48
N GLN A 22 12.41 15.44 -4.75
CA GLN A 22 11.55 16.30 -5.57
C GLN A 22 10.06 15.90 -5.59
N ARG A 23 9.66 14.81 -4.92
CA ARG A 23 8.30 14.21 -5.01
C ARG A 23 7.90 13.85 -6.44
N ARG A 24 8.83 13.34 -7.24
CA ARG A 24 8.61 13.03 -8.65
C ARG A 24 8.77 11.55 -8.96
N THR A 25 7.82 11.01 -9.70
CA THR A 25 7.89 9.66 -10.24
C THR A 25 8.22 9.74 -11.72
N PHE A 26 9.28 9.04 -12.14
CA PHE A 26 9.70 8.99 -13.54
C PHE A 26 9.51 7.59 -14.11
N ALA A 27 8.93 7.53 -15.32
CA ALA A 27 8.98 6.35 -16.16
C ALA A 27 10.30 6.32 -16.94
N VAL A 28 11.10 5.26 -16.76
CA VAL A 28 12.37 5.04 -17.44
C VAL A 28 12.19 3.87 -18.38
N THR A 29 12.16 4.14 -19.68
CA THR A 29 11.93 3.12 -20.71
C THR A 29 13.24 2.80 -21.43
N TYR A 30 13.77 1.59 -21.21
CA TYR A 30 14.90 1.07 -21.97
C TYR A 30 14.41 0.15 -23.09
N ALA A 31 14.69 0.55 -24.34
CA ALA A 31 14.28 -0.13 -25.56
C ALA A 31 15.51 -0.47 -26.43
N PRO A 32 16.35 -1.43 -25.98
CA PRO A 32 17.55 -1.82 -26.72
C PRO A 32 17.22 -2.54 -28.04
N PRO A 33 18.12 -2.51 -29.03
CA PRO A 33 17.92 -3.22 -30.30
C PRO A 33 17.82 -4.74 -30.14
N THR A 34 18.47 -5.28 -29.12
CA THR A 34 18.46 -6.70 -28.77
C THR A 34 17.86 -6.89 -27.38
N PRO A 35 16.97 -7.87 -27.18
CA PRO A 35 16.42 -8.17 -25.86
C PRO A 35 17.51 -8.46 -24.83
N VAL A 36 17.42 -7.83 -23.66
CA VAL A 36 18.33 -8.11 -22.55
C VAL A 36 17.69 -9.15 -21.64
N GLU A 37 18.33 -10.32 -21.53
CA GLU A 37 17.84 -11.46 -20.75
C GLU A 37 17.92 -11.17 -19.23
N ASP A 38 18.92 -10.40 -18.80
CA ASP A 38 19.14 -10.08 -17.39
C ASP A 38 18.36 -8.84 -16.91
N THR A 39 17.54 -9.06 -15.87
CA THR A 39 16.77 -8.02 -15.16
C THR A 39 17.67 -7.04 -14.44
N GLU A 40 18.62 -7.52 -13.64
CA GLU A 40 19.40 -6.69 -12.70
C GLU A 40 20.32 -5.72 -13.48
N THR A 41 21.01 -6.23 -14.52
CA THR A 41 21.82 -5.38 -15.42
C THR A 41 20.99 -4.30 -16.10
N THR A 42 19.72 -4.58 -16.42
CA THR A 42 18.83 -3.58 -17.04
C THR A 42 18.42 -2.49 -16.04
N GLU A 43 18.19 -2.85 -14.78
CA GLU A 43 17.86 -1.88 -13.74
C GLU A 43 18.99 -0.90 -13.50
N ASP A 44 20.22 -1.42 -13.38
CA ASP A 44 21.41 -0.59 -13.18
C ASP A 44 21.64 0.39 -14.32
N ILE A 45 21.42 -0.04 -15.57
CA ILE A 45 21.50 0.83 -16.75
C ILE A 45 20.49 1.99 -16.64
N CYS A 46 19.25 1.67 -16.31
CA CYS A 46 18.17 2.66 -16.15
C CYS A 46 18.40 3.62 -14.98
N ILE A 47 18.79 3.11 -13.81
CA ILE A 47 19.11 3.92 -12.63
C ILE A 47 20.28 4.85 -12.94
N ASN A 48 21.35 4.34 -13.55
CA ASN A 48 22.51 5.16 -13.89
C ASN A 48 22.16 6.23 -14.92
N LYS A 49 21.33 5.91 -15.91
CA LYS A 49 20.83 6.89 -16.88
C LYS A 49 20.04 8.00 -16.21
N LEU A 50 19.08 7.63 -15.37
CA LEU A 50 18.25 8.60 -14.67
C LEU A 50 19.09 9.46 -13.72
N ARG A 51 19.97 8.85 -12.91
CA ARG A 51 20.83 9.58 -11.97
C ARG A 51 21.69 10.65 -12.64
N LYS A 52 22.20 10.39 -13.85
CA LYS A 52 22.99 11.37 -14.64
C LYS A 52 22.16 12.60 -15.08
N HIS A 53 20.85 12.44 -15.27
CA HIS A 53 20.02 13.45 -15.95
C HIS A 53 18.84 13.97 -15.14
N VAL A 54 18.50 13.37 -13.99
CA VAL A 54 17.29 13.68 -13.19
C VAL A 54 17.17 15.16 -12.84
N ASN A 55 18.28 15.79 -12.44
CA ASN A 55 18.31 17.22 -12.08
C ASN A 55 18.14 18.17 -13.28
N GLN A 56 18.20 17.65 -14.51
CA GLN A 56 18.02 18.41 -15.75
C GLN A 56 16.60 18.25 -16.32
N LEU A 57 15.78 17.37 -15.74
CA LEU A 57 14.42 17.13 -16.20
C LEU A 57 13.49 18.21 -15.66
N GLY A 58 12.89 19.02 -16.53
CA GLY A 58 11.91 20.04 -16.13
C GLY A 58 10.58 19.46 -15.63
N ASP A 59 9.76 20.28 -14.97
CA ASP A 59 8.52 19.88 -14.26
C ASP A 59 7.45 19.20 -15.13
N GLY A 60 7.50 19.38 -16.46
CA GLY A 60 6.58 18.74 -17.41
C GLY A 60 7.05 17.38 -17.96
N VAL A 61 8.12 16.81 -17.40
CA VAL A 61 8.69 15.53 -17.82
C VAL A 61 8.26 14.43 -16.85
N PHE A 62 7.60 13.41 -17.39
CA PHE A 62 7.13 12.23 -16.68
C PHE A 62 8.06 11.02 -16.84
N GLY A 63 9.08 11.12 -17.70
CA GLY A 63 9.99 10.03 -17.93
C GLY A 63 11.00 10.26 -19.04
N ILE A 64 11.86 9.26 -19.24
CA ILE A 64 12.86 9.22 -20.31
C ILE A 64 12.79 7.88 -21.04
N ARG A 65 13.01 7.90 -22.36
CA ARG A 65 13.14 6.70 -23.18
C ARG A 65 14.47 6.70 -23.90
N PHE A 66 15.18 5.58 -23.88
CA PHE A 66 16.47 5.45 -24.56
C PHE A 66 16.70 4.02 -25.07
N SER A 67 17.58 3.88 -26.06
CA SER A 67 17.93 2.60 -26.67
C SER A 67 19.38 2.18 -26.43
N GLU A 68 20.23 3.13 -26.04
CA GLU A 68 21.65 2.89 -25.75
C GLU A 68 21.99 3.46 -24.37
N PRO A 69 22.71 2.72 -23.49
CA PRO A 69 23.04 3.18 -22.13
C PRO A 69 23.70 4.56 -22.08
N ASP A 70 24.60 4.88 -23.00
CA ASP A 70 25.29 6.17 -23.05
C ASP A 70 24.81 7.07 -24.22
N GLY A 71 23.80 6.62 -24.97
CA GLY A 71 23.26 7.37 -26.12
C GLY A 71 22.25 8.46 -25.74
N PRO A 72 21.67 9.15 -26.73
CA PRO A 72 20.62 10.15 -26.48
C PRO A 72 19.35 9.51 -25.91
N PHE A 73 18.55 10.31 -25.23
CA PHE A 73 17.24 9.92 -24.71
C PHE A 73 16.15 10.89 -25.17
N THR A 74 14.93 10.40 -25.23
CA THR A 74 13.72 11.16 -25.52
C THR A 74 12.96 11.43 -24.24
N LEU A 75 12.44 12.65 -24.08
CA LEU A 75 11.59 13.03 -22.95
C LEU A 75 10.18 12.49 -23.15
N LEU A 76 9.60 11.93 -22.10
CA LEU A 76 8.20 11.55 -22.04
C LEU A 76 7.44 12.67 -21.33
N THR A 77 6.67 13.46 -22.08
CA THR A 77 5.90 14.60 -21.56
C THR A 77 4.39 14.41 -21.72
N GLU A 78 3.95 13.27 -22.26
CA GLU A 78 2.53 12.96 -22.37
C GLU A 78 1.99 12.46 -21.03
N ARG A 79 0.81 12.96 -20.65
CA ARG A 79 0.13 12.64 -19.38
C ARG A 79 -0.11 11.15 -19.16
N LYS A 80 -0.18 10.33 -20.21
CA LYS A 80 -0.28 8.85 -20.10
C LYS A 80 0.94 8.21 -19.42
N HIS A 81 2.04 8.94 -19.32
CA HIS A 81 3.27 8.51 -18.64
C HIS A 81 3.38 9.04 -17.22
N ASP A 82 2.46 9.92 -16.80
CA ASP A 82 2.38 10.43 -15.44
C ASP A 82 1.74 9.38 -14.52
N ARG A 83 2.58 8.68 -13.75
CA ARG A 83 2.11 7.70 -12.76
C ARG A 83 1.59 8.35 -11.48
N THR A 84 1.82 9.65 -11.27
CA THR A 84 1.23 10.38 -10.14
C THR A 84 -0.21 10.81 -10.43
N TYR A 85 -0.68 10.63 -11.66
CA TYR A 85 -2.03 10.95 -12.08
C TYR A 85 -3.05 9.96 -11.49
N ALA A 86 -3.40 10.17 -10.22
CA ALA A 86 -4.58 9.58 -9.62
C ALA A 86 -5.82 10.26 -10.21
N VAL A 87 -6.67 9.47 -10.89
CA VAL A 87 -7.97 9.94 -11.43
C VAL A 87 -8.94 10.34 -10.30
N ASN A 88 -8.66 9.91 -9.06
CA ASN A 88 -9.53 10.08 -7.90
C ASN A 88 -9.10 11.21 -6.95
N ASN A 89 -8.55 12.31 -7.46
CA ASN A 89 -8.36 13.51 -6.63
C ASN A 89 -9.66 14.33 -6.59
N TYR A 90 -10.70 13.79 -5.94
CA TYR A 90 -11.93 14.51 -5.71
C TYR A 90 -11.68 15.60 -4.65
N SER A 91 -12.00 16.84 -4.99
CA SER A 91 -12.11 17.89 -3.96
C SER A 91 -13.02 17.40 -2.84
N LEU A 92 -12.69 17.69 -1.58
CA LEU A 92 -13.53 17.34 -0.43
C LEU A 92 -14.99 17.80 -0.64
N SER A 93 -15.18 18.94 -1.32
CA SER A 93 -16.50 19.45 -1.69
C SER A 93 -17.27 18.60 -2.72
N ALA A 94 -16.56 17.84 -3.57
CA ALA A 94 -17.15 16.94 -4.55
C ALA A 94 -17.62 15.62 -3.92
N LEU A 95 -17.06 15.23 -2.76
CA LEU A 95 -17.38 13.97 -2.07
C LEU A 95 -18.76 13.96 -1.40
N LYS A 96 -19.45 15.11 -1.29
CA LYS A 96 -20.80 15.25 -0.68
C LYS A 96 -20.95 14.42 0.61
N LEU A 97 -19.95 14.51 1.49
CA LEU A 97 -19.93 13.72 2.73
C LEU A 97 -21.09 14.16 3.63
N ASN A 98 -21.80 13.20 4.20
CA ASN A 98 -22.94 13.44 5.10
C ASN A 98 -22.49 13.74 6.55
N PHE A 99 -21.20 13.97 6.77
CA PHE A 99 -20.60 14.23 8.07
C PHE A 99 -19.50 15.30 7.92
N PRO A 100 -19.25 16.11 8.96
CA PRO A 100 -18.17 17.08 8.96
C PRO A 100 -16.80 16.38 8.85
N VAL A 101 -15.87 17.02 8.13
CA VAL A 101 -14.47 16.58 8.02
C VAL A 101 -13.57 17.78 8.28
N LYS A 102 -12.89 17.80 9.42
CA LYS A 102 -11.81 18.76 9.69
C LYS A 102 -10.60 18.40 8.86
N THR A 103 -10.26 19.30 7.96
CA THR A 103 -9.01 19.24 7.21
C THR A 103 -7.89 19.80 8.07
N ILE A 104 -6.79 19.06 8.15
CA ILE A 104 -5.53 19.60 8.65
C ILE A 104 -4.79 20.17 7.44
N CYS A 105 -4.48 21.46 7.47
CA CYS A 105 -3.67 22.06 6.42
C CYS A 105 -2.27 21.46 6.45
N LEU A 106 -1.72 21.14 5.27
CA LEU A 106 -0.34 20.66 5.13
C LEU A 106 0.67 21.60 5.80
N SER A 107 0.39 22.91 5.81
CA SER A 107 1.21 23.92 6.52
C SER A 107 1.30 23.73 8.04
N ASN A 108 0.40 22.95 8.62
CA ASN A 108 0.36 22.66 10.06
C ASN A 108 1.09 21.34 10.39
N LEU A 109 1.51 20.60 9.36
CA LEU A 109 2.23 19.34 9.48
C LEU A 109 3.73 19.63 9.38
N THR A 110 4.53 18.96 10.20
CA THR A 110 5.99 18.96 10.10
C THR A 110 6.43 17.62 9.57
N GLU A 111 6.94 17.58 8.34
CA GLU A 111 7.52 16.38 7.74
C GLU A 111 8.68 15.86 8.61
N LEU A 112 8.58 14.60 9.03
CA LEU A 112 9.60 13.88 9.81
C LEU A 112 10.38 12.92 8.91
N ASP A 113 9.70 12.22 8.01
CA ASP A 113 10.32 11.27 7.06
C ASP A 113 9.40 11.02 5.85
N ARG A 114 9.86 10.23 4.87
CA ARG A 114 9.10 9.83 3.66
C ARG A 114 9.01 8.30 3.61
N LEU A 115 7.82 7.77 3.92
CA LEU A 115 7.62 6.31 4.06
C LEU A 115 7.30 5.61 2.74
N GLY A 116 6.82 6.33 1.72
CA GLY A 116 6.45 5.71 0.46
C GLY A 116 5.88 6.66 -0.59
N HIS A 117 5.36 6.09 -1.67
CA HIS A 117 4.74 6.87 -2.75
C HIS A 117 3.56 7.68 -2.22
N GLN A 118 3.66 9.02 -2.27
CA GLN A 118 2.64 9.95 -1.76
C GLN A 118 2.32 9.81 -0.25
N VAL A 119 3.23 9.17 0.52
CA VAL A 119 3.08 9.01 1.97
C VAL A 119 4.25 9.67 2.67
N ASP A 120 3.98 10.84 3.25
CA ASP A 120 4.92 11.56 4.11
C ASP A 120 4.64 11.19 5.57
N LEU A 121 5.67 10.78 6.34
CA LEU A 121 5.58 10.72 7.79
C LEU A 121 5.65 12.16 8.30
N VAL A 122 4.58 12.60 8.95
CA VAL A 122 4.44 13.95 9.46
C VAL A 122 4.15 13.92 10.95
N SER A 123 4.70 14.87 11.69
CA SER A 123 4.23 15.21 13.02
C SER A 123 3.21 16.33 12.94
N TYR A 124 2.21 16.25 13.80
CA TYR A 124 1.20 17.26 13.99
C TYR A 124 1.06 17.53 15.48
N GLN A 125 1.27 18.78 15.91
CA GLN A 125 1.08 19.16 17.31
C GLN A 125 -0.41 19.32 17.63
N LYS A 126 -1.09 18.20 17.83
CA LYS A 126 -2.30 18.13 18.66
C LYS A 126 -1.94 17.28 19.87
N SER A 127 -2.36 17.67 21.07
CA SER A 127 -2.29 16.80 22.25
C SER A 127 -3.24 15.63 21.99
N PRO A 128 -2.77 14.43 21.63
CA PRO A 128 -3.67 13.32 21.45
C PRO A 128 -3.90 12.80 22.88
N SER A 129 -5.06 13.11 23.45
CA SER A 129 -5.59 12.22 24.48
C SER A 129 -6.10 11.00 23.74
N ILE A 130 -5.21 10.04 23.46
CA ILE A 130 -5.66 8.70 23.11
C ILE A 130 -6.37 8.22 24.35
N THR A 131 -7.69 8.11 24.29
CA THR A 131 -8.43 7.20 25.17
C THR A 131 -8.70 5.95 24.34
N GLY A 132 -7.86 4.94 24.54
CA GLY A 132 -8.03 3.56 24.12
C GLY A 132 -7.98 3.28 22.62
N ILE A 133 -6.82 3.48 21.96
CA ILE A 133 -6.63 3.08 20.55
C ILE A 133 -6.91 1.58 20.34
N ALA A 134 -6.50 0.72 21.28
CA ALA A 134 -6.77 -0.70 21.21
C ALA A 134 -8.27 -1.01 21.32
N PRO A 135 -9.00 -0.63 22.39
CA PRO A 135 -10.44 -0.83 22.46
C PRO A 135 -11.21 -0.35 21.22
N GLN A 136 -10.85 0.81 20.67
CA GLN A 136 -11.50 1.33 19.47
C GLN A 136 -11.19 0.49 18.23
N LEU A 137 -9.93 0.13 17.99
CA LEU A 137 -9.55 -0.74 16.88
C LEU A 137 -10.27 -2.08 16.95
N LEU A 138 -10.26 -2.74 18.11
CA LEU A 138 -10.93 -4.02 18.31
C LEU A 138 -12.43 -3.92 18.01
N SER A 139 -13.09 -2.86 18.50
CA SER A 139 -14.51 -2.62 18.25
C SER A 139 -14.83 -2.37 16.78
N VAL A 140 -14.02 -1.58 16.07
CA VAL A 140 -14.23 -1.30 14.64
C VAL A 140 -14.05 -2.57 13.81
N VAL A 141 -13.04 -3.37 14.15
CA VAL A 141 -12.77 -4.64 13.46
C VAL A 141 -13.87 -5.66 13.73
N ASP A 142 -14.46 -5.68 14.92
CA ASP A 142 -15.62 -6.53 15.22
C ASP A 142 -16.87 -6.09 14.44
N ASP A 143 -17.13 -4.78 14.33
CA ASP A 143 -18.22 -4.28 13.49
C ASP A 143 -18.01 -4.69 12.03
N LEU A 144 -16.80 -4.51 11.50
CA LEU A 144 -16.48 -4.88 10.12
C LEU A 144 -16.74 -6.37 9.86
N ASN A 145 -16.20 -7.22 10.73
CA ASN A 145 -16.24 -8.67 10.57
C ASN A 145 -17.61 -9.27 10.88
N TYR A 146 -18.22 -8.92 12.01
CA TYR A 146 -19.45 -9.57 12.48
C TYR A 146 -20.72 -8.89 11.95
N ARG A 147 -20.73 -7.56 11.95
CA ARG A 147 -21.93 -6.80 11.54
C ARG A 147 -21.99 -6.66 10.02
N TYR A 148 -20.88 -6.33 9.38
CA TYR A 148 -20.85 -6.07 7.93
C TYR A 148 -20.37 -7.26 7.09
N GLY A 149 -19.87 -8.33 7.71
CA GLY A 149 -19.46 -9.55 7.01
C GLY A 149 -18.24 -9.34 6.09
N MET A 150 -17.41 -8.35 6.42
CA MET A 150 -16.26 -7.93 5.63
C MET A 150 -14.98 -8.14 6.42
N MET A 151 -13.93 -8.61 5.77
CA MET A 151 -12.56 -8.52 6.28
C MET A 151 -11.81 -7.45 5.51
N HIS A 152 -11.01 -6.65 6.21
CA HIS A 152 -10.20 -5.61 5.58
C HIS A 152 -8.99 -6.19 4.85
N GLN A 153 -8.37 -7.24 5.40
CA GLN A 153 -7.21 -7.96 4.86
C GLN A 153 -5.90 -7.16 4.78
N ASP A 154 -5.91 -5.93 5.27
CA ASP A 154 -4.72 -5.06 5.35
C ASP A 154 -4.84 -4.07 6.52
N ILE A 155 -5.24 -4.58 7.68
CA ILE A 155 -5.21 -3.76 8.90
C ILE A 155 -3.74 -3.54 9.27
N ALA A 156 -3.32 -2.28 9.22
CA ALA A 156 -1.98 -1.83 9.52
C ALA A 156 -2.01 -0.41 10.05
N ALA A 157 -0.99 0.01 10.80
CA ALA A 157 -0.92 1.35 11.39
C ALA A 157 -1.08 2.46 10.33
N ARG A 158 -0.55 2.25 9.12
CA ARG A 158 -0.69 3.16 7.96
C ARG A 158 -2.14 3.35 7.47
N ASN A 159 -3.01 2.38 7.73
CA ASN A 159 -4.41 2.36 7.29
C ASN A 159 -5.37 2.80 8.41
N LEU A 160 -4.83 3.32 9.51
CA LEU A 160 -5.58 3.90 10.62
C LEU A 160 -5.50 5.42 10.56
N VAL A 161 -6.63 6.08 10.79
CA VAL A 161 -6.69 7.53 10.99
C VAL A 161 -7.49 7.88 12.23
N ILE A 162 -7.15 8.99 12.87
CA ILE A 162 -7.91 9.54 13.98
C ILE A 162 -8.70 10.74 13.46
N ASP A 163 -10.02 10.70 13.62
CA ASP A 163 -10.90 11.76 13.17
C ASP A 163 -10.87 12.99 14.11
N GLU A 164 -11.63 14.02 13.73
CA GLU A 164 -11.66 15.29 14.44
C GLU A 164 -12.17 15.20 15.89
N HIS A 165 -12.91 14.14 16.20
CA HIS A 165 -13.49 13.82 17.50
C HIS A 165 -12.65 12.78 18.26
N ASP A 166 -11.42 12.52 17.82
CA ASP A 166 -10.50 11.56 18.40
C ASP A 166 -10.99 10.09 18.33
N ASN A 167 -11.82 9.78 17.32
CA ASN A 167 -12.21 8.39 17.02
C ASN A 167 -11.27 7.76 15.98
N LEU A 168 -10.90 6.51 16.21
CA LEU A 168 -10.21 5.69 15.24
C LEU A 168 -11.14 5.33 14.07
N ARG A 169 -10.62 5.46 12.86
CA ARG A 169 -11.23 5.02 11.61
C ARG A 169 -10.23 4.17 10.84
N ILE A 170 -10.76 3.23 10.06
CA ILE A 170 -9.98 2.42 9.12
C ILE A 170 -10.33 2.89 7.70
N PHE A 171 -9.33 2.99 6.83
CA PHE A 171 -9.47 3.29 5.41
C PHE A 171 -8.62 2.33 4.57
N ASP A 172 -8.70 2.45 3.24
CA ASP A 172 -7.97 1.62 2.25
C ASP A 172 -8.51 0.18 2.14
N PHE A 173 -9.79 0.08 1.72
CA PHE A 173 -10.51 -1.18 1.59
C PHE A 173 -10.19 -1.96 0.29
N ASP A 174 -9.13 -1.61 -0.43
CA ASP A 174 -8.82 -2.20 -1.75
C ASP A 174 -8.54 -3.71 -1.69
N HIS A 175 -8.10 -4.20 -0.52
CA HIS A 175 -7.90 -5.63 -0.25
C HIS A 175 -9.10 -6.31 0.42
N SER A 176 -10.20 -5.60 0.66
CA SER A 176 -11.30 -6.13 1.46
C SER A 176 -12.09 -7.22 0.75
N ILE A 177 -12.57 -8.19 1.52
CA ILE A 177 -13.32 -9.34 1.02
C ILE A 177 -14.65 -9.53 1.75
N MET A 178 -15.59 -10.21 1.09
CA MET A 178 -16.82 -10.72 1.71
C MET A 178 -16.51 -12.06 2.37
N ILE A 179 -16.62 -12.14 3.70
CA ILE A 179 -16.25 -13.34 4.48
C ILE A 179 -17.03 -14.57 4.01
N GLY A 180 -18.30 -14.41 3.65
CA GLY A 180 -19.16 -15.50 3.19
C GLY A 180 -18.80 -16.09 1.83
N GLU A 181 -17.97 -15.42 1.03
CA GLU A 181 -17.70 -15.80 -0.37
C GLU A 181 -16.20 -16.00 -0.66
N HIS A 182 -15.33 -15.18 -0.07
CA HIS A 182 -13.92 -15.06 -0.47
C HIS A 182 -12.96 -15.03 0.73
N TYR A 183 -13.30 -15.73 1.81
CA TYR A 183 -12.45 -15.78 3.01
C TYR A 183 -11.04 -16.32 2.69
N THR A 184 -10.01 -15.55 3.04
CA THR A 184 -8.60 -15.97 2.95
C THR A 184 -7.94 -15.95 4.34
N PRO A 185 -7.58 -17.12 4.90
CA PRO A 185 -7.09 -17.22 6.27
C PRO A 185 -5.71 -16.59 6.48
N ASP A 186 -4.88 -16.51 5.43
CA ASP A 186 -3.53 -15.93 5.52
C ASP A 186 -3.55 -14.42 5.82
N ARG A 187 -4.67 -13.75 5.47
CA ARG A 187 -4.92 -12.32 5.68
C ARG A 187 -6.05 -12.05 6.68
N ASP A 188 -6.21 -12.93 7.67
CA ASP A 188 -7.23 -12.75 8.70
C ASP A 188 -7.01 -11.43 9.48
N ASP A 189 -8.08 -10.69 9.73
CA ASP A 189 -8.02 -9.40 10.44
C ASP A 189 -7.55 -9.55 11.90
N ILE A 190 -7.77 -10.70 12.56
CA ILE A 190 -7.24 -10.99 13.90
C ILE A 190 -5.71 -10.93 13.87
N LYS A 191 -5.11 -11.62 12.88
CA LYS A 191 -3.67 -11.64 12.66
C LYS A 191 -3.15 -10.23 12.42
N SER A 192 -3.83 -9.47 11.55
CA SER A 192 -3.44 -8.11 11.19
C SER A 192 -3.54 -7.12 12.36
N VAL A 193 -4.55 -7.26 13.23
CA VAL A 193 -4.68 -6.46 14.47
C VAL A 193 -3.53 -6.71 15.43
N ILE A 194 -3.12 -7.97 15.62
CA ILE A 194 -2.00 -8.33 16.50
C ILE A 194 -0.72 -7.62 16.06
N PHE A 195 -0.38 -7.72 14.77
CA PHE A 195 0.79 -7.03 14.21
C PHE A 195 0.67 -5.52 14.32
N THR A 196 -0.51 -4.95 14.02
CA THR A 196 -0.73 -3.50 14.10
C THR A 196 -0.51 -2.94 15.51
N LEU A 197 -1.01 -3.61 16.53
CA LEU A 197 -0.82 -3.17 17.91
C LEU A 197 0.62 -3.37 18.38
N TYR A 198 1.28 -4.44 17.94
CA TYR A 198 2.72 -4.63 18.18
C TYR A 198 3.51 -3.46 17.58
N GLU A 199 3.31 -3.16 16.29
CA GLU A 199 3.94 -2.06 15.55
C GLU A 199 3.76 -0.71 16.23
N ILE A 200 2.54 -0.37 16.65
CA ILE A 200 2.26 0.91 17.32
C ILE A 200 3.03 1.04 18.64
N ILE A 201 3.21 -0.07 19.36
CA ILE A 201 3.85 -0.08 20.68
C ILE A 201 5.38 -0.11 20.59
N THR A 202 5.91 -0.88 19.65
CA THR A 202 7.36 -1.17 19.52
C THR A 202 8.05 -0.37 18.42
N LEU A 203 7.28 0.20 17.48
CA LEU A 203 7.75 0.75 16.20
C LEU A 203 8.55 -0.25 15.35
N ASP A 204 8.38 -1.56 15.59
CA ASP A 204 8.98 -2.62 14.81
C ASP A 204 8.01 -3.13 13.73
N GLU A 205 8.31 -2.78 12.48
CA GLU A 205 7.53 -3.15 11.30
C GLU A 205 8.10 -4.36 10.56
N GLY A 206 9.14 -5.03 11.07
CA GLY A 206 9.85 -6.11 10.36
C GLY A 206 8.96 -7.30 10.00
N SER A 207 7.86 -7.50 10.73
CA SER A 207 6.88 -8.55 10.42
C SER A 207 6.12 -8.31 9.11
N ARG A 208 6.03 -7.06 8.63
CA ARG A 208 5.31 -6.70 7.39
C ARG A 208 6.10 -7.02 6.12
N GLU A 209 7.42 -7.16 6.22
CA GLU A 209 8.28 -7.59 5.10
C GLU A 209 8.14 -9.09 4.81
N VAL A 210 7.62 -9.85 5.79
CA VAL A 210 7.40 -11.29 5.66
C VAL A 210 6.08 -11.53 4.91
N PRO A 211 6.06 -12.40 3.88
CA PRO A 211 4.82 -12.79 3.20
C PRO A 211 3.74 -13.27 4.17
N HIS A 212 2.48 -12.92 3.89
CA HIS A 212 1.36 -13.17 4.79
C HIS A 212 1.23 -14.64 5.22
N GLU A 213 1.52 -15.60 4.34
CA GLU A 213 1.43 -17.03 4.61
C GLU A 213 2.51 -17.51 5.61
N LYS A 214 3.59 -16.74 5.78
CA LYS A 214 4.73 -17.05 6.65
C LYS A 214 4.73 -16.26 7.97
N GLN A 215 3.89 -15.26 8.09
CA GLN A 215 3.74 -14.46 9.31
C GLN A 215 3.14 -15.32 10.43
N ASP A 216 3.69 -15.21 11.65
CA ASP A 216 3.24 -15.94 12.84
C ASP A 216 2.78 -14.98 13.94
N ALA A 217 1.46 -14.78 14.04
CA ALA A 217 0.89 -13.92 15.07
C ALA A 217 0.91 -14.57 16.46
N GLU A 218 0.96 -15.90 16.58
CA GLU A 218 1.07 -16.56 17.88
C GLU A 218 2.46 -16.33 18.48
N ALA A 219 3.50 -16.31 17.66
CA ALA A 219 4.84 -15.94 18.10
C ALA A 219 4.88 -14.49 18.63
N VAL A 220 4.21 -13.55 17.96
CA VAL A 220 4.08 -12.16 18.42
C VAL A 220 3.26 -12.05 19.71
N LEU A 221 2.17 -12.81 19.84
CA LEU A 221 1.42 -12.88 21.10
C LEU A 221 2.20 -13.59 22.22
N GLY A 222 3.13 -14.49 21.90
CA GLY A 222 3.91 -15.24 22.91
C GLY A 222 5.12 -14.48 23.45
N MET A 223 5.60 -13.46 22.74
CA MET A 223 6.78 -12.69 23.13
C MET A 223 6.47 -11.51 24.04
N LYS A 224 7.51 -10.97 24.68
CA LYS A 224 7.43 -9.75 25.46
C LYS A 224 7.49 -8.54 24.53
N TRP A 225 6.56 -7.61 24.69
CA TRP A 225 6.52 -6.38 23.88
C TRP A 225 7.30 -5.27 24.61
N GLU A 226 8.37 -4.79 23.99
CA GLU A 226 9.18 -3.72 24.54
C GLU A 226 8.74 -2.38 23.96
N LYS A 227 8.13 -1.52 24.78
CA LYS A 227 7.63 -0.22 24.34
C LYS A 227 8.78 0.64 23.83
N HIS A 228 8.61 1.22 22.64
CA HIS A 228 9.57 2.18 22.10
C HIS A 228 9.62 3.46 22.99
N PRO A 229 10.79 4.08 23.20
CA PRO A 229 10.91 5.28 24.04
C PRO A 229 10.07 6.48 23.58
N GLU A 230 9.85 6.60 22.27
CA GLU A 230 9.09 7.70 21.67
C GLU A 230 7.57 7.48 21.70
N VAL A 231 7.13 6.24 21.95
CA VAL A 231 5.71 5.90 21.99
C VAL A 231 5.11 6.33 23.32
N LYS A 232 4.02 7.11 23.22
CA LYS A 232 3.22 7.54 24.36
C LYS A 232 1.93 6.74 24.39
N LEU A 233 1.77 5.94 25.43
CA LEU A 233 0.56 5.18 25.70
C LEU A 233 -0.18 5.82 26.87
N ASP A 234 -1.50 5.74 26.85
CA ASP A 234 -2.42 6.13 27.92
C ASP A 234 -2.55 5.07 29.01
N ALA A 235 -2.07 3.85 28.75
CA ALA A 235 -2.00 2.72 29.68
C ALA A 235 -0.69 1.93 29.53
N ASP A 236 -0.40 1.06 30.49
CA ASP A 236 0.77 0.18 30.43
C ASP A 236 0.60 -0.90 29.35
N VAL A 237 1.71 -1.33 28.76
CA VAL A 237 1.72 -2.39 27.72
C VAL A 237 0.99 -3.66 28.19
N GLU A 238 1.08 -3.99 29.48
CA GLU A 238 0.38 -5.15 30.06
C GLU A 238 -1.16 -5.00 29.99
N GLU A 239 -1.69 -3.81 30.22
CA GLU A 239 -3.13 -3.55 30.12
C GLU A 239 -3.61 -3.67 28.66
N PHE A 240 -2.84 -3.13 27.71
CA PHE A 240 -3.09 -3.32 26.28
C PHE A 240 -3.10 -4.81 25.89
N ARG A 241 -2.11 -5.55 26.36
CA ARG A 241 -1.96 -6.99 26.09
C ARG A 241 -3.13 -7.79 26.67
N ASN A 242 -3.56 -7.49 27.89
CA ASN A 242 -4.71 -8.15 28.51
C ASN A 242 -6.01 -7.98 27.70
N ILE A 243 -6.25 -6.77 27.18
CA ILE A 243 -7.42 -6.48 26.34
C ILE A 243 -7.34 -7.25 25.00
N LEU A 244 -6.17 -7.21 24.35
CA LEU A 244 -5.93 -7.93 23.10
C LEU A 244 -6.07 -9.45 23.28
N ASP A 245 -5.43 -10.03 24.29
CA ASP A 245 -5.44 -11.47 24.56
C ASP A 245 -6.85 -11.97 24.88
N LEU A 246 -7.64 -11.18 25.63
CA LEU A 246 -9.05 -11.44 25.86
C LEU A 246 -9.83 -11.48 24.54
N TRP A 247 -9.67 -10.45 23.71
CA TRP A 247 -10.37 -10.34 22.42
C TRP A 247 -10.00 -11.48 21.46
N VAL A 248 -8.71 -11.80 21.30
CA VAL A 248 -8.23 -12.91 20.46
C VAL A 248 -8.81 -14.23 20.95
N ARG A 249 -8.79 -14.47 22.26
CA ARG A 249 -9.33 -15.71 22.85
C ARG A 249 -10.82 -15.85 22.61
N GLU A 250 -11.59 -14.77 22.77
CA GLU A 250 -13.03 -14.78 22.50
C GLU A 250 -13.33 -15.04 21.03
N ARG A 251 -12.57 -14.46 20.10
CA ARG A 251 -12.76 -14.69 18.66
C ARG A 251 -12.37 -16.11 18.24
N LYS A 252 -11.32 -16.70 18.80
CA LYS A 252 -10.94 -18.10 18.58
C LYS A 252 -11.98 -19.09 19.14
N ALA A 253 -12.71 -18.70 20.19
CA ALA A 253 -13.74 -19.54 20.81
C ALA A 253 -15.11 -19.45 20.13
N LYS A 254 -15.37 -18.39 19.35
CA LYS A 254 -16.63 -18.23 18.60
C LYS A 254 -16.65 -19.18 17.39
N GLU A 255 -17.82 -19.77 17.13
CA GLU A 255 -18.06 -20.49 15.87
C GLU A 255 -17.91 -19.55 14.66
N PHE A 256 -17.61 -20.13 13.48
CA PHE A 256 -17.46 -19.42 12.22
C PHE A 256 -18.57 -18.40 11.94
N PHE A 257 -18.20 -17.34 11.22
CA PHE A 257 -19.10 -16.26 10.81
C PHE A 257 -20.37 -16.79 10.15
N LYS A 258 -21.54 -16.40 10.68
CA LYS A 258 -22.84 -16.74 10.11
C LYS A 258 -23.37 -15.52 9.36
N PRO A 259 -23.77 -15.65 8.08
CA PRO A 259 -24.34 -14.53 7.34
C PRO A 259 -25.54 -13.93 8.07
N THR A 260 -25.61 -12.61 8.07
CA THR A 260 -26.75 -11.85 8.62
C THR A 260 -27.25 -10.85 7.58
N ASP A 261 -28.44 -10.29 7.78
CA ASP A 261 -29.04 -9.33 6.84
C ASP A 261 -28.26 -8.01 6.77
N THR A 262 -27.37 -7.75 7.73
CA THR A 262 -26.49 -6.56 7.73
C THR A 262 -25.20 -6.77 6.96
N TRP A 263 -24.92 -7.99 6.47
CA TRP A 263 -23.73 -8.26 5.68
C TRP A 263 -23.82 -7.58 4.33
N VAL A 264 -22.78 -6.79 4.03
CA VAL A 264 -22.69 -6.06 2.78
C VAL A 264 -22.39 -7.06 1.66
N ARG A 265 -23.04 -6.86 0.51
CA ARG A 265 -22.77 -7.62 -0.71
C ARG A 265 -22.38 -6.67 -1.81
N TRP A 266 -21.29 -6.97 -2.51
CA TRP A 266 -20.87 -6.24 -3.70
C TRP A 266 -20.47 -7.23 -4.79
N PRO A 267 -20.68 -6.89 -6.07
CA PRO A 267 -20.21 -7.74 -7.16
C PRO A 267 -18.69 -7.88 -7.06
N TRP A 268 -18.20 -9.11 -7.17
CA TRP A 268 -16.76 -9.36 -7.27
C TRP A 268 -16.19 -8.62 -8.48
N MET A 269 -14.91 -8.24 -8.38
CA MET A 269 -14.19 -7.61 -9.49
C MET A 269 -14.36 -8.47 -10.76
N PRO A 270 -14.74 -7.87 -11.91
CA PRO A 270 -14.82 -8.61 -13.16
C PRO A 270 -13.45 -9.21 -13.49
N GLU A 271 -13.45 -10.38 -14.13
CA GLU A 271 -12.21 -11.02 -14.59
C GLU A 271 -11.37 -10.02 -15.39
N THR A 272 -10.07 -9.98 -15.10
CA THR A 272 -9.21 -8.96 -15.69
C THR A 272 -9.20 -9.13 -17.21
N PRO A 273 -9.51 -8.07 -17.99
CA PRO A 273 -9.62 -8.21 -19.43
C PRO A 273 -8.29 -8.69 -20.01
N THR A 274 -8.34 -9.82 -20.71
CA THR A 274 -7.20 -10.35 -21.45
C THR A 274 -7.00 -9.57 -22.73
N VAL A 275 -5.79 -9.05 -22.93
CA VAL A 275 -5.38 -8.39 -24.17
C VAL A 275 -4.56 -9.37 -25.00
N ALA A 276 -4.82 -9.40 -26.30
CA ALA A 276 -4.00 -10.13 -27.25
C ALA A 276 -2.71 -9.33 -27.51
N LEU A 277 -1.60 -9.78 -26.92
CA LEU A 277 -0.30 -9.19 -27.16
C LEU A 277 0.41 -9.92 -28.30
N PRO A 278 0.99 -9.19 -29.27
CA PRO A 278 1.76 -9.81 -30.34
C PRO A 278 2.98 -10.54 -29.78
N THR A 279 3.13 -11.81 -30.17
CA THR A 279 4.31 -12.61 -29.89
C THR A 279 5.32 -12.35 -31.01
N LEU A 280 6.53 -11.93 -30.65
CA LEU A 280 7.63 -11.69 -31.58
C LEU A 280 8.67 -12.81 -31.43
N ASP A 281 9.29 -13.25 -32.53
CA ASP A 281 10.49 -14.09 -32.46
C ASP A 281 11.73 -13.27 -32.06
N ARG A 282 12.87 -13.96 -31.97
CA ARG A 282 14.17 -13.36 -31.61
C ARG A 282 14.64 -12.28 -32.59
N ASP A 283 14.08 -12.25 -33.81
CA ASP A 283 14.39 -11.28 -34.86
C ASP A 283 13.35 -10.14 -34.91
N GLY A 284 12.41 -10.09 -33.94
CA GLY A 284 11.38 -9.07 -33.85
C GLY A 284 10.23 -9.26 -34.85
N LYS A 285 10.12 -10.42 -35.49
CA LYS A 285 9.05 -10.73 -36.44
C LYS A 285 7.85 -11.32 -35.72
N LEU A 286 6.65 -10.89 -36.14
CA LEU A 286 5.40 -11.38 -35.58
C LEU A 286 5.24 -12.89 -35.84
N THR A 287 5.18 -13.67 -34.76
CA THR A 287 4.99 -15.13 -34.79
C THR A 287 3.64 -15.59 -34.26
N GLY A 288 2.91 -14.70 -33.58
CA GLY A 288 1.55 -15.00 -33.15
C GLY A 288 0.99 -13.94 -32.21
N THR A 289 0.00 -14.34 -31.43
CA THR A 289 -0.63 -13.51 -30.40
C THR A 289 -0.78 -14.34 -29.14
N LYS A 290 -0.32 -13.82 -28.00
CA LYS A 290 -0.50 -14.41 -26.68
C LYS A 290 -1.55 -13.61 -25.93
N MET A 291 -2.54 -14.30 -25.37
CA MET A 291 -3.49 -13.68 -24.45
C MET A 291 -2.78 -13.45 -23.11
N GLN A 292 -2.72 -12.21 -22.65
CA GLN A 292 -2.19 -11.86 -21.34
C GLN A 292 -3.27 -11.08 -20.58
N ALA A 293 -3.57 -11.53 -19.36
CA ALA A 293 -4.35 -10.74 -18.43
C ALA A 293 -3.54 -9.49 -18.09
N LEU A 294 -4.16 -8.30 -18.19
CA LEU A 294 -3.57 -7.11 -17.56
C LEU A 294 -3.44 -7.43 -16.07
N ALA A 295 -2.31 -7.12 -15.43
CA ALA A 295 -2.24 -7.29 -13.99
C ALA A 295 -3.27 -6.35 -13.35
N PRO A 296 -4.10 -6.81 -12.39
CA PRO A 296 -4.81 -5.89 -11.54
C PRO A 296 -3.78 -5.06 -10.77
N TYR A 297 -4.05 -3.75 -10.65
CA TYR A 297 -3.22 -2.79 -9.94
C TYR A 297 -3.01 -3.18 -8.48
#